data_AF-A0A4D6MU03-F1
#
_entry.id   AF-A0A4D6MU03-F1
#
_cell.length_a   1.000
_cell.length_b   1.000
_cell.length_c   1.000
_cell.angle_alpha   90.00
_cell.angle_beta   90.00
_cell.angle_gamma   90.00
#
_symmetry.space_group_name_H-M   'P 1'
#
loop_
_entity.id
_entity.type
_entity.pdbx_description
1 polymer ?
#
loop_
_entity_poly.entity_id
_entity_poly.type
_entity_poly.pdbx_seq_one_letter_code
_entity_poly.pdbx_strand_id
1 'polypeptide(L)'
;MAPNVRIKGGSGYARKITFEEIILQNAKNSIIIDQYYGIKTLSEMEDEDDAVRFEGKIVAPSMNEWVGDSFSWIQVFYVNGLTIEGDGGMIDGSGSTWWEKCRRCRRPTSLRFHSCNGLTVKSLSMSNSPGAHISVNGCDGAFFSRININSPPKSPNTDGFDIAVSKHVAISKAWQGVCGEEGPATLLIPSNKIFLVKRLNLNGPCKAPNVGIKFEGKIVAPSMNEWVGDSFSWIQVFYVNGLTIEGDGGMIDGSGSTWWEKCRRCRRPTSLRFHSCNGLTVKSLSMSNSPGAHISVNGCDGDDCIAINGGSSYINATRLFCKGGHGISIGSLGRNKSHETVEEVHVQNCSFIDTTNGARIKTWPGGSGYARKITYENIILQDVKNSIIIDQYYGIKTLSEVEEDAVRVSEVIYRGFIGTSASEKAINLNCSPSGCSNITLEHIYIASSKSIKHVYAFCKNIVNGTIGSTVPKVSCK
;
A
#
# COMPACT_ATOMS: atom_id res chain seq x y z
N MET A 1 -21.86 -42.25 24.42
CA MET A 1 -21.40 -41.11 23.58
C MET A 1 -20.33 -41.63 22.65
N ALA A 2 -20.47 -41.40 21.35
CA ALA A 2 -19.33 -41.60 20.44
C ALA A 2 -18.25 -40.55 20.79
N PRO A 3 -16.96 -40.86 20.69
CA PRO A 3 -15.90 -39.89 20.96
C PRO A 3 -15.84 -38.82 19.86
N ASN A 4 -15.46 -37.59 20.23
CA ASN A 4 -15.16 -36.54 19.26
C ASN A 4 -13.99 -36.97 18.37
N VAL A 5 -14.01 -36.53 17.12
CA VAL A 5 -12.84 -36.68 16.26
C VAL A 5 -11.81 -35.68 16.75
N ARG A 6 -10.59 -36.15 17.04
CA ARG A 6 -9.45 -35.29 17.39
C ARG A 6 -8.34 -35.42 16.36
N ILE A 7 -7.91 -34.28 15.82
CA ILE A 7 -6.80 -34.15 14.89
C ILE A 7 -5.71 -33.33 15.60
N LYS A 8 -4.50 -33.89 15.73
CA LYS A 8 -3.37 -33.15 16.29
C LYS A 8 -2.89 -32.10 15.26
N GLY A 9 -2.94 -30.84 15.62
CA GLY A 9 -2.22 -29.76 14.95
C GLY A 9 -0.75 -29.79 15.36
N GLY A 10 0.19 -29.73 14.41
CA GLY A 10 1.61 -29.73 14.71
C GLY A 10 2.03 -28.47 15.48
N SER A 11 3.00 -28.60 16.37
CA SER A 11 3.74 -27.44 16.90
C SER A 11 4.78 -27.03 15.87
N GLY A 12 4.51 -25.97 15.10
CA GLY A 12 5.52 -25.30 14.30
C GLY A 12 5.37 -25.36 12.78
N TYR A 13 4.60 -26.28 12.20
CA TYR A 13 4.36 -26.33 10.75
C TYR A 13 2.95 -26.86 10.49
N ALA A 14 2.24 -26.20 9.58
CA ALA A 14 0.84 -26.46 9.34
C ALA A 14 0.67 -27.80 8.60
N ARG A 15 -0.23 -28.64 9.12
CA ARG A 15 -0.58 -29.91 8.50
C ARG A 15 -1.54 -29.66 7.33
N LYS A 16 -1.27 -30.25 6.17
CA LYS A 16 -2.25 -30.43 5.10
C LYS A 16 -3.35 -31.37 5.61
N ILE A 17 -4.49 -30.80 6.03
CA ILE A 17 -5.71 -31.56 6.34
C ILE A 17 -6.58 -31.45 5.09
N THR A 18 -6.76 -32.56 4.37
CA THR A 18 -7.56 -32.61 3.15
C THR A 18 -8.97 -33.11 3.43
N PHE A 19 -9.90 -32.76 2.55
CA PHE A 19 -11.32 -33.05 2.73
C PHE A 19 -11.64 -34.55 2.80
N GLU A 20 -10.86 -35.42 2.15
CA GLU A 20 -10.99 -36.88 2.28
C GLU A 20 -10.88 -37.34 3.75
N GLU A 21 -9.96 -36.74 4.53
CA GLU A 21 -9.76 -37.10 5.94
C GLU A 21 -10.94 -36.71 6.85
N ILE A 22 -11.71 -35.67 6.47
CA ILE A 22 -12.86 -35.16 7.23
C ILE A 22 -14.16 -35.88 6.83
N ILE A 23 -14.39 -36.13 5.53
CA ILE A 23 -15.60 -36.83 5.04
C ILE A 23 -15.63 -38.28 5.49
N LEU A 24 -14.49 -38.98 5.44
CA LEU A 24 -14.40 -40.41 5.79
C LEU A 24 -14.86 -40.72 7.23
N GLN A 25 -15.02 -39.70 8.07
CA GLN A 25 -15.34 -39.86 9.47
C GLN A 25 -16.84 -39.82 9.80
N ASN A 26 -17.72 -39.61 8.81
CA ASN A 26 -19.18 -39.64 8.98
C ASN A 26 -19.64 -38.98 10.30
N ALA A 27 -19.08 -37.80 10.58
CA ALA A 27 -18.93 -37.30 11.94
C ALA A 27 -20.26 -36.73 12.46
N LYS A 28 -21.05 -37.60 13.08
CA LYS A 28 -22.20 -37.22 13.93
C LYS A 28 -21.80 -36.39 15.18
N ASN A 29 -20.50 -36.15 15.36
CA ASN A 29 -19.85 -35.50 16.52
C ASN A 29 -19.05 -34.27 16.10
N SER A 30 -18.58 -33.52 17.11
CA SER A 30 -17.66 -32.40 16.89
C SER A 30 -16.29 -32.85 16.39
N ILE A 31 -15.71 -32.04 15.51
CA ILE A 31 -14.35 -32.18 15.02
C ILE A 31 -13.47 -31.21 15.81
N ILE A 32 -12.43 -31.73 16.46
CA ILE A 32 -11.50 -30.95 17.28
C ILE A 32 -10.12 -31.00 16.66
N ILE A 33 -9.55 -29.84 16.38
CA ILE A 33 -8.19 -29.62 15.94
C ILE A 33 -7.48 -28.88 17.08
N ASP A 34 -6.50 -29.51 17.71
CA ASP A 34 -5.75 -28.88 18.79
C ASP A 34 -4.27 -29.32 18.78
N GLN A 35 -3.40 -28.51 19.39
CA GLN A 35 -1.95 -28.78 19.38
C GLN A 35 -1.46 -29.75 20.46
N TYR A 36 -2.33 -30.18 21.38
CA TYR A 36 -1.92 -30.87 22.61
C TYR A 36 -2.40 -32.33 22.72
N TYR A 37 -3.49 -32.74 22.05
CA TYR A 37 -4.15 -34.03 22.22
C TYR A 37 -4.66 -34.63 20.89
N GLY A 38 -3.97 -35.65 20.34
CA GLY A 38 -4.49 -36.47 19.23
C GLY A 38 -4.13 -37.95 19.38
N ILE A 39 -5.09 -38.85 19.06
CA ILE A 39 -5.01 -40.31 19.28
C ILE A 39 -4.54 -41.09 18.02
N LYS A 40 -4.34 -40.44 16.87
CA LYS A 40 -3.71 -41.09 15.70
C LYS A 40 -2.57 -40.26 15.15
N THR A 41 -1.34 -40.71 15.39
CA THR A 41 -0.21 -40.50 14.48
C THR A 41 -0.44 -41.40 13.27
N LEU A 42 -0.89 -40.82 12.16
CA LEU A 42 -0.84 -41.48 10.87
C LEU A 42 0.50 -41.10 10.25
N SER A 43 1.30 -42.12 10.01
CA SER A 43 2.66 -42.09 9.48
C SER A 43 2.68 -41.59 8.05
N GLU A 44 3.74 -40.82 7.76
CA GLU A 44 4.32 -40.53 6.43
C GLU A 44 3.48 -39.67 5.48
N MET A 45 3.93 -38.42 5.29
CA MET A 45 4.03 -37.76 3.98
C MET A 45 4.81 -36.44 4.08
N GLU A 46 5.83 -36.34 3.26
CA GLU A 46 6.63 -35.14 2.97
C GLU A 46 5.85 -34.26 1.99
N ASP A 47 5.37 -33.08 2.40
CA ASP A 47 4.92 -32.02 1.49
C ASP A 47 5.00 -30.66 2.21
N GLU A 48 5.72 -29.71 1.60
CA GLU A 48 6.09 -28.37 2.12
C GLU A 48 4.94 -27.32 2.12
N ASP A 49 3.67 -27.72 2.09
CA ASP A 49 2.55 -26.78 1.96
C ASP A 49 1.93 -26.44 3.34
N ASP A 50 2.33 -25.28 3.89
CA ASP A 50 2.00 -24.76 5.23
C ASP A 50 0.53 -24.25 5.42
N ALA A 51 -0.47 -24.83 4.74
CA ALA A 51 -1.86 -24.39 4.85
C ALA A 51 -2.88 -25.54 4.96
N VAL A 52 -3.90 -25.34 5.80
CA VAL A 52 -5.10 -26.19 5.81
C VAL A 52 -6.01 -25.77 4.66
N ARG A 53 -6.31 -26.66 3.71
CA ARG A 53 -7.17 -26.38 2.55
C ARG A 53 -8.57 -26.95 2.74
N PHE A 54 -9.61 -26.15 2.51
CA PHE A 54 -11.00 -26.60 2.50
C PHE A 54 -11.54 -26.68 1.08
N GLU A 55 -11.38 -27.81 0.41
CA GLU A 55 -11.91 -28.01 -0.94
C GLU A 55 -13.32 -28.64 -0.90
N GLY A 56 -14.27 -28.12 -1.69
CA GLY A 56 -15.62 -28.70 -1.85
C GLY A 56 -16.67 -28.24 -0.81
N LYS A 57 -17.83 -28.91 -0.79
CA LYS A 57 -18.96 -28.58 0.12
C LYS A 57 -19.05 -29.61 1.26
N ILE A 58 -19.04 -29.13 2.49
CA ILE A 58 -19.22 -29.92 3.72
C ILE A 58 -20.56 -29.59 4.35
N VAL A 59 -21.27 -30.59 4.86
CA VAL A 59 -22.60 -30.43 5.45
C VAL A 59 -22.62 -31.05 6.85
N ALA A 60 -23.02 -30.28 7.85
CA ALA A 60 -23.12 -30.76 9.23
C ALA A 60 -24.25 -31.80 9.35
N PRO A 61 -24.18 -32.72 10.33
CA PRO A 61 -25.30 -33.59 10.67
C PRO A 61 -26.55 -32.79 11.02
N SER A 62 -27.72 -33.37 10.75
CA SER A 62 -28.99 -32.80 11.22
C SER A 62 -29.06 -32.83 12.76
N MET A 63 -29.90 -31.99 13.36
CA MET A 63 -30.12 -32.00 14.83
C MET A 63 -30.47 -33.38 15.38
N ASN A 64 -31.20 -34.21 14.62
CA ASN A 64 -31.59 -35.56 15.06
C ASN A 64 -30.41 -36.55 15.05
N GLU A 65 -29.40 -36.29 14.22
CA GLU A 65 -28.22 -37.15 14.09
C GLU A 65 -27.04 -36.63 14.91
N TRP A 66 -27.11 -35.38 15.39
CA TRP A 66 -26.08 -34.73 16.16
C TRP A 66 -25.94 -35.34 17.55
N VAL A 67 -24.77 -35.89 17.85
CA VAL A 67 -24.36 -36.38 19.17
C VAL A 67 -23.15 -35.62 19.74
N GLY A 68 -22.69 -34.58 19.04
CA GLY A 68 -21.56 -33.73 19.43
C GLY A 68 -21.88 -32.69 20.50
N ASP A 69 -20.94 -31.79 20.78
CA ASP A 69 -21.12 -30.79 21.82
C ASP A 69 -22.12 -29.69 21.44
N SER A 70 -22.63 -28.99 22.45
CA SER A 70 -23.63 -27.92 22.27
C SER A 70 -23.04 -26.57 21.86
N PHE A 71 -21.72 -26.45 21.73
CA PHE A 71 -21.00 -25.20 21.51
C PHE A 71 -20.61 -25.00 20.05
N SER A 72 -20.08 -26.03 19.38
CA SER A 72 -19.53 -25.88 18.03
C SER A 72 -19.32 -27.20 17.30
N TRP A 73 -19.48 -27.17 15.98
CA TRP A 73 -19.23 -28.33 15.12
C TRP A 73 -17.74 -28.54 14.85
N ILE A 74 -17.06 -27.56 14.25
CA ILE A 74 -15.62 -27.59 14.01
C ILE A 74 -14.92 -26.68 15.01
N GLN A 75 -13.95 -27.22 15.75
CA GLN A 75 -13.24 -26.54 16.82
C GLN A 75 -11.74 -26.54 16.56
N VAL A 76 -11.13 -25.37 16.65
CA VAL A 76 -9.69 -25.16 16.58
C VAL A 76 -9.22 -24.52 17.88
N PHE A 77 -8.36 -25.22 18.62
CA PHE A 77 -7.90 -24.81 19.94
C PHE A 77 -6.39 -24.66 20.01
N TYR A 78 -5.95 -23.51 20.50
CA TYR A 78 -4.55 -23.22 20.83
C TYR A 78 -3.57 -23.27 19.65
N VAL A 79 -4.04 -23.31 18.40
CA VAL A 79 -3.17 -23.38 17.23
C VAL A 79 -2.77 -21.96 16.80
N ASN A 80 -1.49 -21.62 16.98
CA ASN A 80 -0.95 -20.33 16.57
C ASN A 80 -0.41 -20.37 15.13
N GLY A 81 -0.46 -19.24 14.42
CA GLY A 81 0.03 -19.11 13.05
C GLY A 81 -0.76 -19.91 12.01
N LEU A 82 -1.92 -20.45 12.39
CA LEU A 82 -2.73 -21.30 11.51
C LEU A 82 -3.20 -20.51 10.29
N THR A 83 -2.94 -21.06 9.10
CA THR A 83 -3.53 -20.59 7.85
C THR A 83 -4.56 -21.59 7.34
N ILE A 84 -5.78 -21.11 7.11
CA ILE A 84 -6.86 -21.82 6.45
C ILE A 84 -7.12 -21.15 5.10
N GLU A 85 -6.97 -21.91 4.01
CA GLU A 85 -7.31 -21.48 2.67
C GLU A 85 -8.54 -22.25 2.17
N GLY A 86 -9.61 -21.51 1.92
CA GLY A 86 -10.89 -22.08 1.59
C GLY A 86 -11.03 -22.50 0.14
N ASP A 87 -10.16 -22.07 -0.80
CA ASP A 87 -10.21 -22.41 -2.24
C ASP A 87 -11.61 -22.48 -2.90
N GLY A 88 -12.57 -21.69 -2.40
CA GLY A 88 -13.97 -21.69 -2.87
C GLY A 88 -14.89 -22.73 -2.22
N GLY A 89 -14.39 -23.53 -1.27
CA GLY A 89 -15.14 -24.49 -0.47
C GLY A 89 -16.22 -23.87 0.42
N MET A 90 -17.16 -24.71 0.84
CA MET A 90 -18.42 -24.32 1.47
C MET A 90 -18.72 -25.14 2.73
N ILE A 91 -19.00 -24.47 3.85
CA ILE A 91 -19.49 -25.08 5.10
C ILE A 91 -20.98 -24.83 5.27
N ASP A 92 -21.78 -25.88 5.20
CA ASP A 92 -23.22 -25.85 5.49
C ASP A 92 -23.47 -26.40 6.89
N GLY A 93 -23.96 -25.57 7.81
CA GLY A 93 -24.15 -25.96 9.21
C GLY A 93 -25.43 -26.75 9.50
N SER A 94 -26.28 -27.03 8.51
CA SER A 94 -27.56 -27.75 8.70
C SER A 94 -28.52 -27.12 9.72
N GLY A 95 -28.42 -25.81 9.93
CA GLY A 95 -29.13 -25.02 10.94
C GLY A 95 -30.65 -25.05 10.81
N SER A 96 -31.18 -25.17 9.59
CA SER A 96 -32.63 -25.35 9.36
C SER A 96 -33.24 -26.51 10.17
N THR A 97 -32.45 -27.56 10.44
CA THR A 97 -32.90 -28.70 11.26
C THR A 97 -32.97 -28.39 12.76
N TRP A 98 -32.32 -27.31 13.19
CA TRP A 98 -32.23 -26.86 14.59
C TRP A 98 -33.26 -25.78 14.93
N TRP A 99 -33.52 -24.84 14.03
CA TRP A 99 -34.22 -23.59 14.36
C TRP A 99 -35.66 -23.77 14.88
N GLU A 100 -36.39 -24.77 14.37
CA GLU A 100 -37.75 -25.06 14.83
C GLU A 100 -37.76 -25.85 16.14
N LYS A 101 -36.88 -26.84 16.25
CA LYS A 101 -36.83 -27.81 17.37
C LYS A 101 -36.10 -27.28 18.59
N CYS A 102 -35.15 -26.36 18.41
CA CYS A 102 -34.29 -25.79 19.43
C CYS A 102 -34.41 -24.26 19.45
N ARG A 103 -35.57 -23.75 19.88
CA ARG A 103 -35.82 -22.30 19.94
C ARG A 103 -35.14 -21.60 21.13
N ARG A 104 -35.01 -22.30 22.27
CA ARG A 104 -34.43 -21.78 23.52
C ARG A 104 -33.22 -22.57 24.00
N CYS A 105 -32.77 -23.54 23.22
CA CYS A 105 -31.64 -24.37 23.56
C CYS A 105 -30.36 -23.79 22.92
N ARG A 106 -29.20 -24.20 23.43
CA ARG A 106 -27.91 -23.77 22.87
C ARG A 106 -27.69 -24.46 21.53
N ARG A 107 -27.38 -23.68 20.49
CA ARG A 107 -27.12 -24.18 19.14
C ARG A 107 -25.63 -24.07 18.81
N PRO A 108 -25.03 -25.09 18.17
CA PRO A 108 -23.60 -25.08 17.90
C PRO A 108 -23.24 -24.05 16.83
N THR A 109 -22.10 -23.38 17.03
CA THR A 109 -21.42 -22.57 16.02
C THR A 109 -20.78 -23.49 14.97
N SER A 110 -20.83 -23.14 13.69
CA SER A 110 -20.27 -24.00 12.64
C SER A 110 -18.74 -24.14 12.74
N LEU A 111 -18.01 -23.04 12.92
CA LEU A 111 -16.54 -23.02 13.03
C LEU A 111 -16.10 -22.15 14.21
N ARG A 112 -15.29 -22.69 15.12
CA ARG A 112 -14.83 -22.00 16.32
C ARG A 112 -13.31 -22.01 16.44
N PHE A 113 -12.74 -20.83 16.66
CA PHE A 113 -11.35 -20.61 17.03
C PHE A 113 -11.27 -20.16 18.49
N HIS A 114 -10.41 -20.81 19.27
CA HIS A 114 -10.19 -20.43 20.65
C HIS A 114 -8.72 -20.46 21.05
N SER A 115 -8.24 -19.32 21.53
CA SER A 115 -6.83 -19.08 21.88
C SER A 115 -5.87 -19.34 20.71
N CYS A 116 -6.27 -18.99 19.49
CA CYS A 116 -5.47 -19.13 18.27
C CYS A 116 -4.92 -17.76 17.85
N ASN A 117 -3.61 -17.52 18.04
CA ASN A 117 -2.99 -16.24 17.71
C ASN A 117 -2.36 -16.26 16.31
N GLY A 118 -2.37 -15.13 15.61
CA GLY A 118 -1.84 -15.03 14.24
C GLY A 118 -2.60 -15.88 13.22
N LEU A 119 -3.89 -16.12 13.45
CA LEU A 119 -4.78 -16.88 12.58
C LEU A 119 -5.02 -16.15 11.26
N THR A 120 -4.96 -16.86 10.12
CA THR A 120 -5.39 -16.37 8.82
C THR A 120 -6.43 -17.31 8.21
N VAL A 121 -7.60 -16.79 7.82
CA VAL A 121 -8.64 -17.56 7.11
C VAL A 121 -9.02 -16.82 5.83
N LYS A 122 -8.95 -17.48 4.67
CA LYS A 122 -9.22 -16.88 3.37
C LYS A 122 -10.21 -17.70 2.55
N SER A 123 -10.96 -17.05 1.66
CA SER A 123 -11.71 -17.70 0.54
C SER A 123 -12.70 -18.80 0.95
N LEU A 124 -13.32 -18.71 2.13
CA LEU A 124 -14.24 -19.71 2.66
C LEU A 124 -15.69 -19.26 2.53
N SER A 125 -16.57 -20.12 2.00
CA SER A 125 -18.02 -19.93 2.03
C SER A 125 -18.66 -20.68 3.19
N MET A 126 -19.68 -20.10 3.81
CA MET A 126 -20.43 -20.71 4.90
C MET A 126 -21.91 -20.38 4.77
N SER A 127 -22.77 -21.31 5.17
CA SER A 127 -24.20 -21.08 5.19
C SER A 127 -24.92 -21.88 6.26
N ASN A 128 -26.16 -21.48 6.56
CA ASN A 128 -27.11 -22.32 7.27
C ASN A 128 -26.54 -22.80 8.63
N SER A 129 -25.87 -21.94 9.40
CA SER A 129 -25.36 -22.34 10.71
C SER A 129 -26.49 -22.54 11.75
N PRO A 130 -26.41 -23.51 12.67
CA PRO A 130 -27.37 -23.65 13.77
C PRO A 130 -27.33 -22.45 14.72
N GLY A 131 -26.12 -22.00 15.09
CA GLY A 131 -25.84 -20.75 15.81
C GLY A 131 -25.02 -19.78 14.94
N ALA A 132 -24.01 -19.13 15.50
CA ALA A 132 -23.08 -18.30 14.72
C ALA A 132 -22.33 -19.13 13.66
N HIS A 133 -21.88 -18.52 12.56
CA HIS A 133 -21.07 -19.21 11.55
C HIS A 133 -19.65 -19.38 12.05
N ILE A 134 -18.99 -18.27 12.41
CA ILE A 134 -17.62 -18.27 12.93
C ILE A 134 -17.63 -17.70 14.34
N SER A 135 -16.97 -18.37 15.30
CA SER A 135 -16.66 -17.81 16.61
C SER A 135 -15.15 -17.63 16.78
N VAL A 136 -14.73 -16.46 17.27
CA VAL A 136 -13.33 -16.11 17.54
C VAL A 136 -13.21 -15.68 18.99
N ASN A 137 -12.58 -16.51 19.81
CA ASN A 137 -12.53 -16.31 21.25
C ASN A 137 -11.11 -16.37 21.81
N GLY A 138 -10.67 -15.36 22.57
CA GLY A 138 -9.32 -15.39 23.16
C GLY A 138 -8.18 -15.28 22.14
N CYS A 139 -8.44 -14.79 20.93
CA CYS A 139 -7.45 -14.75 19.84
C CYS A 139 -6.82 -13.35 19.71
N ASP A 140 -5.56 -13.29 19.31
CA ASP A 140 -4.86 -12.05 18.95
C ASP A 140 -4.32 -12.10 17.50
N GLY A 141 -4.61 -11.06 16.72
CA GLY A 141 -4.10 -10.93 15.34
C GLY A 141 -4.79 -11.84 14.32
N ALA A 142 -6.10 -12.07 14.46
CA ALA A 142 -6.85 -12.90 13.51
C ALA A 142 -7.29 -12.12 12.25
N PHE A 143 -6.98 -12.65 11.07
CA PHE A 143 -7.30 -12.04 9.77
C PHE A 143 -8.23 -12.92 8.94
N PHE A 144 -9.38 -12.38 8.56
CA PHE A 144 -10.39 -13.03 7.73
C PHE A 144 -10.56 -12.27 6.42
N SER A 145 -10.42 -12.94 5.28
CA SER A 145 -10.62 -12.32 3.97
C SER A 145 -11.39 -13.19 2.99
N ARG A 146 -12.16 -12.55 2.10
CA ARG A 146 -13.02 -13.24 1.11
C ARG A 146 -13.93 -14.31 1.74
N ILE A 147 -14.42 -14.06 2.95
CA ILE A 147 -15.38 -14.94 3.63
C ILE A 147 -16.79 -14.66 3.09
N ASN A 148 -17.48 -15.68 2.63
CA ASN A 148 -18.86 -15.58 2.18
C ASN A 148 -19.78 -16.25 3.19
N ILE A 149 -20.73 -15.51 3.77
CA ILE A 149 -21.66 -16.06 4.77
C ILE A 149 -23.07 -15.83 4.26
N ASN A 150 -23.86 -16.91 4.20
CA ASN A 150 -25.24 -16.87 3.72
C ASN A 150 -26.20 -17.53 4.74
N SER A 151 -27.09 -16.73 5.31
CA SER A 151 -28.11 -17.18 6.24
C SER A 151 -29.51 -17.01 5.63
N PRO A 152 -30.40 -18.02 5.72
CA PRO A 152 -31.80 -17.84 5.33
C PRO A 152 -32.50 -16.70 6.11
N PRO A 153 -33.44 -15.95 5.51
CA PRO A 153 -34.03 -14.75 6.12
C PRO A 153 -34.73 -14.95 7.47
N LYS A 154 -35.20 -16.18 7.76
CA LYS A 154 -35.89 -16.54 9.01
C LYS A 154 -34.99 -17.25 10.02
N SER A 155 -33.69 -17.35 9.74
CA SER A 155 -32.77 -18.05 10.62
C SER A 155 -32.54 -17.25 11.92
N PRO A 156 -32.75 -17.85 13.11
CA PRO A 156 -32.62 -17.14 14.37
C PRO A 156 -31.16 -17.13 14.85
N ASN A 157 -30.59 -15.99 15.23
CA ASN A 157 -29.27 -15.89 15.90
C ASN A 157 -28.13 -16.60 15.14
N THR A 158 -28.09 -16.42 13.82
CA THR A 158 -27.10 -17.01 12.90
C THR A 158 -26.01 -16.02 12.52
N ASP A 159 -25.44 -15.38 13.54
CA ASP A 159 -24.43 -14.33 13.37
C ASP A 159 -23.31 -14.78 12.44
N GLY A 160 -22.81 -13.89 11.59
CA GLY A 160 -21.69 -14.23 10.72
C GLY A 160 -20.41 -14.48 11.52
N PHE A 161 -20.12 -13.60 12.47
CA PHE A 161 -19.00 -13.69 13.39
C PHE A 161 -19.45 -13.39 14.82
N ASP A 162 -19.11 -14.27 15.75
CA ASP A 162 -19.23 -14.08 17.19
C ASP A 162 -17.82 -13.92 17.78
N ILE A 163 -17.42 -12.68 18.08
CA ILE A 163 -16.05 -12.36 18.53
C ILE A 163 -16.09 -11.96 20.00
N ALA A 164 -15.36 -12.69 20.84
CA ALA A 164 -15.30 -12.44 22.27
C ALA A 164 -13.85 -12.47 22.78
N VAL A 165 -13.53 -11.59 23.73
CA VAL A 165 -12.23 -11.59 24.45
C VAL A 165 -11.02 -11.68 23.49
N SER A 166 -11.09 -11.00 22.34
CA SER A 166 -10.09 -11.10 21.27
C SER A 166 -9.58 -9.71 20.88
N LYS A 167 -8.35 -9.62 20.35
CA LYS A 167 -7.70 -8.36 19.94
C LYS A 167 -7.23 -8.44 18.49
N HIS A 168 -7.18 -7.30 17.82
CA HIS A 168 -6.69 -7.15 16.43
C HIS A 168 -7.37 -8.11 15.41
N VAL A 169 -8.68 -8.31 15.55
CA VAL A 169 -9.46 -9.10 14.57
C VAL A 169 -9.86 -8.21 13.39
N ALA A 170 -9.50 -8.60 12.18
CA ALA A 170 -9.85 -7.89 10.95
C ALA A 170 -10.65 -8.79 10.00
N ILE A 171 -11.82 -8.31 9.57
CA ILE A 171 -12.68 -8.98 8.58
C ILE A 171 -12.77 -8.06 7.36
N SER A 172 -12.11 -8.42 6.27
CA SER A 172 -12.01 -7.58 5.07
C SER A 172 -12.43 -8.34 3.83
N LYS A 173 -13.56 -7.95 3.23
CA LYS A 173 -14.09 -8.57 2.01
C LYS A 173 -14.02 -7.65 0.79
N ALA A 174 -14.19 -6.35 0.98
CA ALA A 174 -14.57 -5.48 -0.13
C ALA A 174 -13.37 -5.01 -0.98
N TRP A 175 -12.30 -4.52 -0.35
CA TRP A 175 -11.14 -4.01 -1.10
C TRP A 175 -10.38 -5.10 -1.86
N GLN A 176 -10.17 -6.27 -1.25
CA GLN A 176 -9.49 -7.37 -1.94
C GLN A 176 -10.31 -7.97 -3.07
N GLY A 177 -11.65 -7.95 -2.98
CA GLY A 177 -12.51 -8.29 -4.11
C GLY A 177 -12.25 -7.34 -5.27
N VAL A 178 -12.41 -6.04 -5.04
CA VAL A 178 -12.19 -4.99 -6.05
C VAL A 178 -10.79 -5.03 -6.65
N CYS A 179 -9.76 -5.14 -5.82
CA CYS A 179 -8.36 -5.12 -6.27
C CYS A 179 -7.94 -6.43 -6.97
N GLY A 180 -8.65 -7.53 -6.71
CA GLY A 180 -8.39 -8.84 -7.31
C GLY A 180 -9.11 -9.09 -8.64
N GLU A 181 -10.04 -8.23 -9.04
CA GLU A 181 -10.73 -8.31 -10.33
C GLU A 181 -9.78 -7.99 -11.49
N GLU A 182 -9.93 -8.70 -12.60
CA GLU A 182 -9.17 -8.44 -13.84
C GLU A 182 -9.79 -7.28 -14.66
N GLY A 183 -11.10 -7.07 -14.51
CA GLY A 183 -11.85 -5.99 -15.13
C GLY A 183 -12.10 -4.81 -14.19
N PRO A 184 -12.64 -3.68 -14.69
CA PRO A 184 -12.95 -2.51 -13.88
C PRO A 184 -13.86 -2.87 -12.69
N ALA A 185 -13.42 -2.52 -11.49
CA ALA A 185 -14.16 -2.80 -10.26
C ALA A 185 -14.17 -1.58 -9.34
N THR A 186 -15.27 -1.37 -8.62
CA THR A 186 -15.45 -0.21 -7.74
C THR A 186 -15.87 -0.63 -6.35
N LEU A 187 -15.16 -0.15 -5.33
CA LEU A 187 -15.55 -0.24 -3.94
C LEU A 187 -16.61 0.82 -3.62
N LEU A 188 -17.86 0.40 -3.38
CA LEU A 188 -18.94 1.31 -3.03
C LEU A 188 -19.11 1.44 -1.51
N ILE A 189 -19.11 2.67 -1.02
CA ILE A 189 -19.58 3.05 0.31
C ILE A 189 -21.04 3.51 0.12
N PRO A 190 -22.05 2.68 0.44
CA PRO A 190 -23.43 2.92 0.05
C PRO A 190 -24.06 4.12 0.76
N SER A 191 -24.98 4.79 0.07
CA SER A 191 -25.80 5.87 0.64
C SER A 191 -26.51 5.45 1.92
N ASN A 192 -26.78 6.44 2.79
CA ASN A 192 -27.46 6.26 4.09
C ASN A 192 -26.77 5.33 5.10
N LYS A 193 -25.50 4.94 4.86
CA LYS A 193 -24.69 4.20 5.83
C LYS A 193 -23.60 5.08 6.43
N ILE A 194 -23.31 4.85 7.70
CA ILE A 194 -22.21 5.47 8.44
C ILE A 194 -21.32 4.34 8.96
N PHE A 195 -20.05 4.32 8.55
CA PHE A 195 -19.08 3.31 8.99
C PHE A 195 -18.05 3.94 9.93
N LEU A 196 -18.01 3.48 11.18
CA LEU A 196 -16.91 3.79 12.09
C LEU A 196 -15.71 2.91 11.72
N VAL A 197 -14.65 3.53 11.21
CA VAL A 197 -13.47 2.82 10.69
C VAL A 197 -12.26 3.24 11.50
N LYS A 198 -11.58 2.27 12.11
CA LYS A 198 -10.28 2.47 12.78
C LYS A 198 -9.19 2.62 11.73
N ARG A 199 -8.16 1.76 11.69
CA ARG A 199 -7.15 1.82 10.63
C ARG A 199 -7.69 1.17 9.35
N LEU A 200 -7.54 1.84 8.21
CA LEU A 200 -7.89 1.28 6.90
C LEU A 200 -6.72 1.37 5.93
N ASN A 201 -6.24 0.21 5.48
CA ASN A 201 -5.19 0.11 4.47
C ASN A 201 -5.78 -0.52 3.20
N LEU A 202 -5.69 0.20 2.09
CA LEU A 202 -6.12 -0.20 0.75
C LEU A 202 -4.85 -0.38 -0.10
N ASN A 203 -4.33 -1.60 -0.12
CA ASN A 203 -3.06 -1.89 -0.80
C ASN A 203 -3.32 -2.52 -2.17
N GLY A 204 -2.54 -2.11 -3.16
CA GLY A 204 -2.31 -2.82 -4.40
C GLY A 204 -1.01 -3.66 -4.34
N PRO A 205 -0.46 -4.04 -5.50
CA PRO A 205 -0.97 -3.77 -6.85
C PRO A 205 -2.31 -4.47 -7.12
N CYS A 206 -3.22 -3.80 -7.83
CA CYS A 206 -4.48 -4.39 -8.28
C CYS A 206 -4.32 -5.01 -9.67
N LYS A 207 -5.10 -6.05 -9.96
CA LYS A 207 -5.05 -6.75 -11.25
C LYS A 207 -5.64 -5.88 -12.38
N ALA A 208 -6.76 -5.23 -12.13
CA ALA A 208 -7.37 -4.32 -13.09
C ALA A 208 -6.53 -3.05 -13.29
N PRO A 209 -6.42 -2.55 -14.53
CA PRO A 209 -5.70 -1.31 -14.82
C PRO A 209 -6.40 -0.05 -14.29
N ASN A 210 -7.70 -0.14 -14.02
CA ASN A 210 -8.51 0.92 -13.44
C ASN A 210 -9.36 0.34 -12.30
N VAL A 211 -9.29 0.95 -11.13
CA VAL A 211 -10.09 0.58 -9.96
C VAL A 211 -10.75 1.81 -9.36
N GLY A 212 -11.97 1.64 -8.85
CA GLY A 212 -12.79 2.72 -8.31
C GLY A 212 -12.99 2.61 -6.80
N ILE A 213 -13.18 3.75 -6.14
CA ILE A 213 -13.84 3.83 -4.83
C ILE A 213 -14.89 4.93 -4.91
N LYS A 214 -16.16 4.60 -4.64
CA LYS A 214 -17.28 5.52 -4.70
C LYS A 214 -17.86 5.75 -3.31
N PHE A 215 -17.93 7.01 -2.89
CA PHE A 215 -18.47 7.45 -1.61
C PHE A 215 -19.86 8.05 -1.77
N GLU A 216 -20.90 7.26 -1.48
CA GLU A 216 -22.28 7.74 -1.34
C GLU A 216 -22.70 7.86 0.14
N GLY A 217 -22.07 7.07 1.03
CA GLY A 217 -22.27 7.11 2.48
C GLY A 217 -21.18 7.84 3.26
N LYS A 218 -21.21 7.73 4.59
CA LYS A 218 -20.25 8.37 5.50
C LYS A 218 -19.25 7.35 6.08
N ILE A 219 -17.97 7.72 6.15
CA ILE A 219 -16.98 7.04 6.98
C ILE A 219 -16.55 7.99 8.10
N VAL A 220 -16.45 7.49 9.33
CA VAL A 220 -16.10 8.26 10.54
C VAL A 220 -14.92 7.62 11.26
N ALA A 221 -13.95 8.42 11.70
CA ALA A 221 -12.81 7.95 12.47
C ALA A 221 -13.16 7.75 13.95
N PRO A 222 -12.45 6.88 14.70
CA PRO A 222 -12.56 6.83 16.14
C PRO A 222 -12.08 8.15 16.79
N SER A 223 -12.50 8.38 18.02
CA SER A 223 -11.97 9.48 18.84
C SER A 223 -10.48 9.27 19.16
N MET A 224 -9.78 10.34 19.56
CA MET A 224 -8.36 10.26 19.98
C MET A 224 -8.11 9.19 21.06
N ASN A 225 -9.06 8.99 21.98
CA ASN A 225 -8.94 8.01 23.07
C ASN A 225 -9.08 6.55 22.58
N GLU A 226 -9.73 6.34 21.44
CA GLU A 226 -10.00 5.02 20.84
C GLU A 226 -9.10 4.76 19.62
N TRP A 227 -8.13 5.64 19.38
CA TRP A 227 -7.24 5.58 18.24
C TRP A 227 -6.30 4.38 18.36
N VAL A 228 -6.41 3.46 17.40
CA VAL A 228 -5.50 2.31 17.25
C VAL A 228 -4.79 2.35 15.89
N GLY A 229 -4.66 3.55 15.31
CA GLY A 229 -3.99 3.79 14.04
C GLY A 229 -2.54 4.24 14.23
N ASP A 230 -1.80 4.37 13.13
CA ASP A 230 -0.46 4.96 13.21
C ASP A 230 -0.53 6.48 13.43
N SER A 231 0.61 7.08 13.80
CA SER A 231 0.72 8.53 14.08
C SER A 231 0.72 9.41 12.82
N PHE A 232 0.65 8.82 11.62
CA PHE A 232 0.84 9.49 10.34
C PHE A 232 -0.47 9.60 9.54
N SER A 233 -1.32 8.58 9.56
CA SER A 233 -2.45 8.46 8.63
C SER A 233 -3.59 7.57 9.15
N TRP A 234 -4.82 7.96 8.83
CA TRP A 234 -6.03 7.20 9.15
C TRP A 234 -6.34 6.13 8.08
N ILE A 235 -6.67 6.60 6.87
CA ILE A 235 -6.91 5.77 5.69
C ILE A 235 -5.69 5.90 4.79
N GLN A 236 -5.14 4.76 4.38
CA GLN A 236 -3.95 4.70 3.53
C GLN A 236 -4.26 3.90 2.27
N VAL A 237 -3.80 4.43 1.14
CA VAL A 237 -3.89 3.78 -0.16
C VAL A 237 -2.48 3.69 -0.74
N PHE A 238 -2.01 2.47 -0.97
CA PHE A 238 -0.63 2.18 -1.36
C PHE A 238 -0.59 1.39 -2.66
N TYR A 239 0.22 1.84 -3.63
CA TYR A 239 0.54 1.09 -4.85
C TYR A 239 -0.70 0.73 -5.70
N VAL A 240 -1.68 1.64 -5.77
CA VAL A 240 -2.91 1.44 -6.54
C VAL A 240 -2.88 2.35 -7.76
N ASN A 241 -2.48 1.80 -8.91
CA ASN A 241 -2.46 2.55 -10.17
C ASN A 241 -3.86 2.62 -10.79
N GLY A 242 -4.15 3.67 -11.56
CA GLY A 242 -5.44 3.89 -12.21
C GLY A 242 -6.61 4.05 -11.23
N LEU A 243 -6.34 4.51 -10.01
CA LEU A 243 -7.36 4.68 -8.98
C LEU A 243 -8.23 5.91 -9.25
N THR A 244 -9.55 5.70 -9.32
CA THR A 244 -10.54 6.79 -9.29
C THR A 244 -11.29 6.78 -7.97
N ILE A 245 -11.31 7.92 -7.28
CA ILE A 245 -12.15 8.16 -6.11
C ILE A 245 -13.21 9.19 -6.47
N GLU A 246 -14.46 8.85 -6.21
CA GLU A 246 -15.60 9.71 -6.51
C GLU A 246 -16.47 9.88 -5.27
N GLY A 247 -16.71 11.13 -4.87
CA GLY A 247 -17.72 11.48 -3.88
C GLY A 247 -19.04 11.81 -4.56
N ASP A 248 -20.05 10.97 -4.32
CA ASP A 248 -21.40 11.11 -4.86
C ASP A 248 -22.38 11.39 -3.70
N GLY A 249 -22.14 12.50 -3.00
CA GLY A 249 -22.89 12.90 -1.81
C GLY A 249 -22.39 12.29 -0.47
N GLY A 250 -21.44 11.35 -0.51
CA GLY A 250 -20.82 10.76 0.68
C GLY A 250 -19.76 11.64 1.34
N MET A 251 -19.34 11.28 2.57
CA MET A 251 -18.43 12.08 3.40
C MET A 251 -17.40 11.23 4.18
N ILE A 252 -16.18 11.76 4.31
CA ILE A 252 -15.18 11.25 5.26
C ILE A 252 -15.04 12.24 6.42
N ASP A 253 -15.24 11.78 7.66
CA ASP A 253 -15.15 12.58 8.89
C ASP A 253 -14.02 12.04 9.77
N GLY A 254 -12.98 12.86 9.99
CA GLY A 254 -11.78 12.45 10.70
C GLY A 254 -11.85 12.50 12.23
N SER A 255 -12.98 12.89 12.84
CA SER A 255 -13.12 13.02 14.31
C SER A 255 -12.06 13.93 14.97
N GLY A 256 -11.53 14.91 14.23
CA GLY A 256 -10.42 15.78 14.58
C GLY A 256 -10.65 16.68 15.78
N SER A 257 -11.89 17.06 16.07
CA SER A 257 -12.27 17.80 17.28
C SER A 257 -11.80 17.12 18.57
N THR A 258 -11.71 15.78 18.57
CA THR A 258 -11.20 15.02 19.72
C THR A 258 -9.68 15.11 19.89
N TRP A 259 -8.96 15.60 18.87
CA TRP A 259 -7.52 15.75 18.82
C TRP A 259 -7.04 17.17 19.07
N TRP A 260 -7.73 18.20 18.54
CA TRP A 260 -7.16 19.55 18.44
C TRP A 260 -6.78 20.18 19.80
N GLU A 261 -7.60 19.95 20.83
CA GLU A 261 -7.31 20.47 22.17
C GLU A 261 -6.32 19.61 22.94
N LYS A 262 -6.45 18.28 22.84
CA LYS A 262 -5.66 17.29 23.59
C LYS A 262 -4.26 17.06 22.99
N CYS A 263 -4.08 17.34 21.70
CA CYS A 263 -2.86 17.13 20.92
C CYS A 263 -2.46 18.42 20.17
N ARG A 264 -2.09 19.47 20.93
CA ARG A 264 -1.64 20.75 20.34
C ARG A 264 -0.21 20.68 19.77
N ARG A 265 0.65 19.85 20.36
CA ARG A 265 2.07 19.69 19.97
C ARG A 265 2.44 18.28 19.52
N CYS A 266 1.46 17.38 19.46
CA CYS A 266 1.67 16.01 19.03
C CYS A 266 1.38 15.87 17.53
N ARG A 267 1.88 14.80 16.91
CA ARG A 267 1.64 14.54 15.49
C ARG A 267 0.21 14.05 15.31
N ARG A 268 -0.57 14.76 14.51
CA ARG A 268 -1.97 14.42 14.19
C ARG A 268 -2.03 13.65 12.86
N PRO A 269 -2.78 12.55 12.78
CA PRO A 269 -2.86 11.73 11.57
C PRO A 269 -3.58 12.49 10.44
N THR A 270 -3.11 12.31 9.22
CA THR A 270 -3.81 12.73 8.00
C THR A 270 -5.01 11.80 7.73
N SER A 271 -6.18 12.33 7.37
CA SER A 271 -7.38 11.49 7.17
C SER A 271 -7.26 10.52 5.98
N LEU A 272 -6.72 10.97 4.85
CA LEU A 272 -6.56 10.12 3.66
C LEU A 272 -5.18 10.31 3.04
N ARG A 273 -4.40 9.24 2.93
CA ARG A 273 -3.06 9.27 2.36
C ARG A 273 -2.97 8.36 1.14
N PHE A 274 -2.50 8.92 0.03
CA PHE A 274 -2.11 8.20 -1.17
C PHE A 274 -0.60 8.12 -1.26
N HIS A 275 -0.11 6.93 -1.60
CA HIS A 275 1.30 6.72 -1.85
C HIS A 275 1.52 5.77 -3.02
N SER A 276 2.28 6.25 -4.02
CA SER A 276 2.60 5.49 -5.23
C SER A 276 1.36 5.02 -5.99
N CYS A 277 0.33 5.86 -6.06
CA CYS A 277 -0.91 5.60 -6.80
C CYS A 277 -0.89 6.37 -8.13
N ASN A 278 -0.24 5.82 -9.18
CA ASN A 278 -0.09 6.53 -10.45
C ASN A 278 -1.42 6.61 -11.21
N GLY A 279 -1.71 7.75 -11.83
CA GLY A 279 -3.00 7.96 -12.50
C GLY A 279 -4.17 8.12 -11.53
N LEU A 280 -3.90 8.62 -10.32
CA LEU A 280 -4.91 8.91 -9.31
C LEU A 280 -5.85 10.03 -9.78
N THR A 281 -7.15 9.76 -9.75
CA THR A 281 -8.20 10.75 -9.98
C THR A 281 -9.08 10.86 -8.74
N VAL A 282 -9.28 12.07 -8.22
CA VAL A 282 -10.21 12.32 -7.09
C VAL A 282 -11.24 13.36 -7.52
N LYS A 283 -12.52 12.99 -7.49
CA LYS A 283 -13.66 13.82 -7.92
C LYS A 283 -14.66 13.97 -6.78
N SER A 284 -15.15 15.18 -6.56
CA SER A 284 -16.33 15.46 -5.71
C SER A 284 -16.31 14.88 -4.28
N LEU A 285 -15.12 14.56 -3.75
CA LEU A 285 -14.97 13.97 -2.43
C LEU A 285 -15.20 15.00 -1.32
N SER A 286 -16.18 14.75 -0.44
CA SER A 286 -16.40 15.58 0.75
C SER A 286 -15.63 15.04 1.95
N MET A 287 -14.83 15.89 2.58
CA MET A 287 -14.08 15.55 3.79
C MET A 287 -14.23 16.64 4.84
N SER A 288 -14.34 16.24 6.10
CA SER A 288 -14.43 17.17 7.23
C SER A 288 -13.68 16.66 8.46
N ASN A 289 -13.44 17.58 9.40
CA ASN A 289 -13.01 17.25 10.75
C ASN A 289 -11.75 16.37 10.79
N SER A 290 -10.74 16.62 9.94
CA SER A 290 -9.48 15.86 10.02
C SER A 290 -8.69 16.18 11.30
N PRO A 291 -8.07 15.19 11.97
CA PRO A 291 -7.11 15.47 13.05
C PRO A 291 -5.96 16.34 12.55
N GLY A 292 -5.39 16.00 11.38
CA GLY A 292 -4.30 16.71 10.71
C GLY A 292 -4.71 17.25 9.34
N ALA A 293 -3.94 16.93 8.30
CA ALA A 293 -4.32 17.24 6.92
C ALA A 293 -5.50 16.37 6.47
N HIS A 294 -6.36 16.87 5.57
CA HIS A 294 -7.45 16.05 5.02
C HIS A 294 -6.89 15.00 4.06
N ILE A 295 -6.09 15.43 3.07
CA ILE A 295 -5.47 14.55 2.07
C ILE A 295 -3.97 14.78 2.03
N SER A 296 -3.20 13.71 1.86
CA SER A 296 -1.79 13.75 1.46
C SER A 296 -1.57 12.84 0.25
N VAL A 297 -1.00 13.38 -0.81
CA VAL A 297 -0.67 12.65 -2.05
C VAL A 297 0.86 12.64 -2.18
N ASN A 298 1.48 11.46 -2.20
CA ASN A 298 2.94 11.34 -2.29
C ASN A 298 3.34 10.31 -3.35
N GLY A 299 4.12 10.71 -4.35
CA GLY A 299 4.58 9.79 -5.39
C GLY A 299 3.46 9.23 -6.27
N CYS A 300 2.28 9.85 -6.28
CA CYS A 300 1.14 9.45 -7.13
C CYS A 300 1.24 9.96 -8.56
N ASP A 301 2.36 10.59 -8.92
CA ASP A 301 2.79 10.80 -10.30
C ASP A 301 4.33 10.62 -10.41
N GLY A 302 4.92 9.72 -9.61
CA GLY A 302 6.28 9.20 -9.79
C GLY A 302 7.42 9.77 -8.91
N ASP A 303 8.53 9.01 -8.88
CA ASP A 303 9.89 9.41 -8.48
C ASP A 303 10.63 9.89 -9.74
N ASP A 304 11.93 9.63 -9.90
CA ASP A 304 12.64 9.88 -11.16
C ASP A 304 11.97 9.17 -12.34
N CYS A 305 11.75 9.90 -13.43
CA CYS A 305 11.32 9.35 -14.73
C CYS A 305 12.38 8.36 -15.25
N ILE A 306 13.66 8.72 -15.09
CA ILE A 306 14.82 7.83 -15.23
C ILE A 306 15.83 8.21 -14.14
N ALA A 307 16.35 7.23 -13.40
CA ALA A 307 17.48 7.39 -12.49
C ALA A 307 18.70 6.61 -13.02
N ILE A 308 19.82 7.31 -13.25
CA ILE A 308 21.08 6.75 -13.74
C ILE A 308 22.08 6.75 -12.59
N ASN A 309 22.31 5.60 -11.96
CA ASN A 309 23.16 5.46 -10.78
C ASN A 309 24.61 5.04 -11.14
N GLY A 310 25.50 4.99 -10.15
CA GLY A 310 26.91 4.65 -10.33
C GLY A 310 27.14 3.31 -11.05
N GLY A 311 28.20 3.25 -11.86
CA GLY A 311 28.56 2.11 -12.70
C GLY A 311 27.92 2.12 -14.10
N SER A 312 27.17 3.16 -14.45
CA SER A 312 26.43 3.23 -15.71
C SER A 312 27.24 3.89 -16.84
N SER A 313 27.20 3.35 -18.05
CA SER A 313 27.77 4.01 -19.24
C SER A 313 26.94 3.75 -20.50
N TYR A 314 27.08 4.59 -21.53
CA TYR A 314 26.42 4.46 -22.84
C TYR A 314 24.89 4.42 -22.78
N ILE A 315 24.28 5.40 -22.11
CA ILE A 315 22.83 5.50 -21.95
C ILE A 315 22.27 6.46 -22.98
N ASN A 316 21.23 6.03 -23.70
CA ASN A 316 20.51 6.88 -24.64
C ASN A 316 19.01 6.92 -24.28
N ALA A 317 18.50 8.11 -23.98
CA ALA A 317 17.12 8.36 -23.59
C ALA A 317 16.51 9.38 -24.55
N THR A 318 15.76 8.91 -25.55
CA THR A 318 15.22 9.77 -26.61
C THR A 318 13.71 9.75 -26.68
N ARG A 319 13.09 10.89 -27.02
CA ARG A 319 11.64 11.00 -27.30
C ARG A 319 10.74 10.56 -26.14
N LEU A 320 11.15 10.90 -24.92
CA LEU A 320 10.41 10.58 -23.70
C LEU A 320 9.51 11.73 -23.27
N PHE A 321 8.35 11.40 -22.71
CA PHE A 321 7.40 12.34 -22.13
C PHE A 321 7.28 12.07 -20.62
N CYS A 322 8.05 12.79 -19.81
CA CYS A 322 8.05 12.67 -18.36
C CYS A 322 7.03 13.65 -17.77
N LYS A 323 5.87 13.14 -17.31
CA LYS A 323 4.83 13.93 -16.65
C LYS A 323 4.76 13.61 -15.16
N GLY A 324 4.82 14.62 -14.29
CA GLY A 324 4.92 14.45 -12.84
C GLY A 324 6.31 13.98 -12.36
N GLY A 325 6.44 13.70 -11.07
CA GLY A 325 7.62 13.06 -10.50
C GLY A 325 8.89 13.93 -10.46
N HIS A 326 10.07 13.31 -10.61
CA HIS A 326 11.36 13.95 -10.37
C HIS A 326 12.21 14.25 -11.61
N GLY A 327 11.76 13.90 -12.81
CA GLY A 327 12.50 14.14 -14.06
C GLY A 327 13.56 13.07 -14.35
N ILE A 328 14.53 13.40 -15.20
CA ILE A 328 15.63 12.47 -15.53
C ILE A 328 16.85 12.88 -14.72
N SER A 329 17.28 11.97 -13.84
CA SER A 329 18.31 12.21 -12.85
C SER A 329 19.52 11.32 -13.03
N ILE A 330 20.69 11.92 -13.03
CA ILE A 330 21.95 11.23 -12.79
C ILE A 330 22.23 11.28 -11.29
N GLY A 331 22.40 10.10 -10.70
CA GLY A 331 22.56 9.89 -9.26
C GLY A 331 21.27 9.50 -8.53
N SER A 332 21.29 9.46 -7.19
CA SER A 332 22.29 10.14 -6.36
C SER A 332 23.64 9.45 -6.39
N LEU A 333 24.71 10.19 -6.70
CA LEU A 333 26.06 9.64 -6.76
C LEU A 333 26.89 9.91 -5.50
N GLY A 334 27.77 8.99 -5.11
CA GLY A 334 28.76 9.18 -4.05
C GLY A 334 28.23 9.04 -2.62
N ARG A 335 27.06 8.41 -2.44
CA ARG A 335 26.46 8.22 -1.11
C ARG A 335 27.41 7.47 -0.19
N ASN A 336 27.51 7.88 1.07
CA ASN A 336 28.44 7.31 2.05
C ASN A 336 29.91 7.37 1.61
N LYS A 337 30.33 8.44 0.93
CA LYS A 337 31.69 8.63 0.41
C LYS A 337 32.13 7.55 -0.59
N SER A 338 31.16 6.93 -1.27
CA SER A 338 31.43 5.90 -2.27
C SER A 338 32.09 6.48 -3.52
N HIS A 339 32.83 5.61 -4.21
CA HIS A 339 33.36 5.88 -5.54
C HIS A 339 32.36 5.43 -6.59
N GLU A 340 31.87 6.35 -7.42
CA GLU A 340 30.88 6.05 -8.44
C GLU A 340 31.18 6.76 -9.78
N THR A 341 30.91 6.04 -10.87
CA THR A 341 31.20 6.50 -12.23
C THR A 341 29.93 6.50 -13.09
N VAL A 342 29.71 7.56 -13.85
CA VAL A 342 28.70 7.65 -14.92
C VAL A 342 29.33 8.33 -16.13
N GLU A 343 29.19 7.77 -17.33
CA GLU A 343 29.66 8.43 -18.55
C GLU A 343 28.87 8.10 -19.82
N GLU A 344 29.02 8.91 -20.86
CA GLU A 344 28.41 8.69 -22.18
C GLU A 344 26.87 8.59 -22.08
N VAL A 345 26.23 9.64 -21.55
CA VAL A 345 24.77 9.72 -21.39
C VAL A 345 24.19 10.75 -22.35
N HIS A 346 23.23 10.35 -23.16
CA HIS A 346 22.55 11.22 -24.13
C HIS A 346 21.04 11.22 -23.88
N VAL A 347 20.48 12.38 -23.53
CA VAL A 347 19.05 12.60 -23.35
C VAL A 347 18.59 13.58 -24.42
N GLN A 348 17.77 13.13 -25.37
CA GLN A 348 17.45 13.93 -26.57
C GLN A 348 15.97 13.94 -26.93
N ASN A 349 15.44 15.10 -27.32
CA ASN A 349 14.06 15.25 -27.80
C ASN A 349 13.02 14.83 -26.75
N CYS A 350 13.23 15.16 -25.48
CA CYS A 350 12.36 14.76 -24.36
C CYS A 350 11.54 15.94 -23.82
N SER A 351 10.38 15.65 -23.23
CA SER A 351 9.49 16.64 -22.61
C SER A 351 9.32 16.38 -21.12
N PHE A 352 9.38 17.43 -20.31
CA PHE A 352 9.10 17.41 -18.88
C PHE A 352 7.89 18.27 -18.57
N ILE A 353 6.84 17.67 -18.00
CA ILE A 353 5.55 18.32 -17.73
C ILE A 353 5.22 18.14 -16.26
N ASP A 354 4.99 19.23 -15.51
CA ASP A 354 4.62 19.19 -14.08
C ASP A 354 5.62 18.43 -13.18
N THR A 355 6.89 18.34 -13.59
CA THR A 355 7.94 17.62 -12.85
C THR A 355 8.62 18.50 -11.80
N THR A 356 9.14 17.90 -10.74
CA THR A 356 9.95 18.64 -9.76
C THR A 356 11.33 19.01 -10.30
N ASN A 357 11.87 18.25 -11.24
CA ASN A 357 13.10 18.59 -11.95
C ASN A 357 13.00 18.21 -13.42
N GLY A 358 13.73 18.91 -14.28
CA GLY A 358 13.92 18.53 -15.68
C GLY A 358 15.15 17.63 -15.81
N ALA A 359 16.27 18.25 -16.18
CA ALA A 359 17.57 17.60 -16.25
C ALA A 359 18.30 17.77 -14.91
N ARG A 360 18.53 16.67 -14.18
CA ARG A 360 19.12 16.69 -12.84
C ARG A 360 20.40 15.87 -12.73
N ILE A 361 21.42 16.43 -12.09
CA ILE A 361 22.59 15.72 -11.58
C ILE A 361 22.65 15.95 -10.07
N LYS A 362 22.68 14.88 -9.28
CA LYS A 362 22.70 14.95 -7.80
C LYS A 362 23.84 14.10 -7.25
N THR A 363 24.76 14.72 -6.51
CA THR A 363 25.90 14.03 -5.89
C THR A 363 25.98 14.36 -4.40
N TRP A 364 26.35 13.37 -3.58
CA TRP A 364 26.58 13.53 -2.16
C TRP A 364 27.99 14.09 -1.92
N PRO A 365 28.15 15.03 -0.96
CA PRO A 365 29.47 15.45 -0.48
C PRO A 365 30.28 14.28 0.09
N GLY A 366 31.60 14.35 -0.13
CA GLY A 366 32.57 13.31 0.20
C GLY A 366 32.62 12.15 -0.81
N GLY A 367 31.72 12.11 -1.80
CA GLY A 367 31.74 11.14 -2.88
C GLY A 367 32.93 11.32 -3.83
N SER A 368 33.39 10.23 -4.45
CA SER A 368 34.51 10.25 -5.40
C SER A 368 34.16 9.56 -6.72
N GLY A 369 35.00 9.69 -7.74
CA GLY A 369 34.73 9.19 -9.10
C GLY A 369 34.33 10.31 -10.06
N TYR A 370 33.49 10.01 -11.05
CA TYR A 370 33.12 10.97 -12.09
C TYR A 370 31.71 10.78 -12.67
N ALA A 371 31.11 11.89 -13.09
CA ALA A 371 29.96 11.95 -13.97
C ALA A 371 30.34 12.84 -15.16
N ARG A 372 30.62 12.24 -16.32
CA ARG A 372 31.18 12.98 -17.47
C ARG A 372 30.54 12.66 -18.81
N LYS A 373 30.71 13.52 -19.81
CA LYS A 373 30.20 13.32 -21.18
C LYS A 373 28.70 13.06 -21.18
N ILE A 374 27.96 14.02 -20.64
CA ILE A 374 26.52 13.95 -20.47
C ILE A 374 25.89 15.03 -21.34
N THR A 375 24.93 14.68 -22.18
CA THR A 375 24.23 15.63 -23.05
C THR A 375 22.73 15.58 -22.79
N TYR A 376 22.13 16.73 -22.51
CA TYR A 376 20.70 16.96 -22.61
C TYR A 376 20.44 17.92 -23.76
N GLU A 377 19.71 17.49 -24.79
CA GLU A 377 19.52 18.25 -26.01
C GLU A 377 18.06 18.23 -26.50
N ASN A 378 17.57 19.38 -26.98
CA ASN A 378 16.21 19.56 -27.50
C ASN A 378 15.14 19.14 -26.48
N ILE A 379 15.04 19.91 -25.39
CA ILE A 379 14.17 19.59 -24.24
C ILE A 379 13.00 20.57 -24.16
N ILE A 380 11.79 20.04 -24.06
CA ILE A 380 10.57 20.85 -23.83
C ILE A 380 10.22 20.83 -22.34
N LEU A 381 9.94 22.00 -21.77
CA LEU A 381 9.58 22.17 -20.37
C LEU A 381 8.17 22.76 -20.23
N GLN A 382 7.34 22.18 -19.37
CA GLN A 382 6.06 22.75 -18.99
C GLN A 382 5.91 22.65 -17.47
N ASP A 383 5.83 23.80 -16.80
CA ASP A 383 5.58 23.88 -15.36
C ASP A 383 6.59 23.11 -14.49
N VAL A 384 7.86 23.06 -14.92
CA VAL A 384 8.92 22.33 -14.21
C VAL A 384 9.50 23.15 -13.05
N LYS A 385 9.62 22.58 -11.84
CA LYS A 385 10.11 23.36 -10.69
C LYS A 385 11.61 23.71 -10.80
N ASN A 386 12.49 22.73 -10.97
CA ASN A 386 13.92 22.93 -11.20
C ASN A 386 14.31 22.44 -12.61
N SER A 387 14.29 23.34 -13.59
CA SER A 387 14.41 22.95 -15.01
C SER A 387 15.76 22.32 -15.34
N ILE A 388 16.85 22.95 -14.89
CA ILE A 388 18.22 22.46 -15.03
C ILE A 388 18.88 22.52 -13.66
N ILE A 389 19.40 21.40 -13.17
CA ILE A 389 19.99 21.34 -11.84
C ILE A 389 21.24 20.45 -11.78
N ILE A 390 22.30 21.01 -11.20
CA ILE A 390 23.44 20.28 -10.64
C ILE A 390 23.46 20.59 -9.15
N ASP A 391 23.30 19.57 -8.32
CA ASP A 391 23.33 19.67 -6.86
C ASP A 391 24.40 18.74 -6.29
N GLN A 392 25.57 19.31 -6.00
CA GLN A 392 26.65 18.56 -5.35
C GLN A 392 26.56 18.54 -3.82
N TYR A 393 25.50 19.10 -3.23
CA TYR A 393 25.24 19.10 -1.78
C TYR A 393 24.02 18.23 -1.44
N TYR A 394 23.73 17.25 -2.29
CA TYR A 394 22.52 16.44 -2.18
C TYR A 394 22.45 15.71 -0.83
N GLY A 395 21.30 15.80 -0.17
CA GLY A 395 21.03 15.12 1.09
C GLY A 395 21.52 15.84 2.36
N ILE A 396 22.19 16.98 2.24
CA ILE A 396 22.58 17.82 3.39
C ILE A 396 21.47 18.81 3.74
N LYS A 397 21.10 18.89 5.03
CA LYS A 397 20.02 19.75 5.54
C LYS A 397 20.49 21.09 6.12
N THR A 398 21.75 21.19 6.52
CA THR A 398 22.37 22.39 7.10
C THR A 398 23.72 22.62 6.42
N LEU A 399 23.85 23.76 5.74
CA LEU A 399 25.06 24.16 4.99
C LEU A 399 26.21 24.63 5.91
N SER A 400 26.19 24.30 7.20
CA SER A 400 27.28 24.62 8.12
C SER A 400 28.47 23.70 7.83
N GLU A 401 29.45 24.25 7.11
CA GLU A 401 30.85 23.77 7.03
C GLU A 401 31.12 22.45 6.29
N VAL A 402 30.39 22.14 5.22
CA VAL A 402 30.83 21.06 4.31
C VAL A 402 31.55 21.67 3.11
N GLU A 403 32.86 21.87 3.26
CA GLU A 403 33.81 22.11 2.18
C GLU A 403 34.35 20.78 1.60
N GLU A 404 33.56 19.70 1.67
CA GLU A 404 33.94 18.44 1.04
C GLU A 404 33.62 18.49 -0.46
N ASP A 405 34.56 18.00 -1.27
CA ASP A 405 34.32 17.72 -2.68
C ASP A 405 33.28 16.61 -2.87
N ALA A 406 32.74 16.52 -4.07
CA ALA A 406 31.82 15.44 -4.45
C ALA A 406 32.31 14.75 -5.73
N VAL A 407 31.55 13.77 -6.21
CA VAL A 407 31.79 13.10 -7.50
C VAL A 407 32.02 14.15 -8.59
N ARG A 408 33.15 14.06 -9.31
CA ARG A 408 33.55 15.09 -10.29
C ARG A 408 32.55 15.15 -11.43
N VAL A 409 31.98 16.33 -11.66
CA VAL A 409 31.07 16.56 -12.81
C VAL A 409 31.82 17.32 -13.90
N SER A 410 31.90 16.75 -15.10
CA SER A 410 32.59 17.39 -16.23
C SER A 410 31.94 17.13 -17.58
N GLU A 411 32.20 17.99 -18.57
CA GLU A 411 31.77 17.75 -19.96
C GLU A 411 30.25 17.51 -20.07
N VAL A 412 29.46 18.39 -19.45
CA VAL A 412 28.00 18.32 -19.47
C VAL A 412 27.46 19.40 -20.41
N ILE A 413 26.64 19.00 -21.37
CA ILE A 413 26.02 19.89 -22.34
C ILE A 413 24.51 19.96 -22.08
N TYR A 414 24.02 21.18 -21.84
CA TYR A 414 22.59 21.49 -21.87
C TYR A 414 22.32 22.37 -23.10
N ARG A 415 21.58 21.85 -24.06
CA ARG A 415 21.30 22.57 -25.31
C ARG A 415 19.83 22.52 -25.72
N GLY A 416 19.28 23.63 -26.18
CA GLY A 416 17.97 23.65 -26.81
C GLY A 416 16.82 23.36 -25.83
N PHE A 417 16.85 23.99 -24.65
CA PHE A 417 15.76 23.90 -23.69
C PHE A 417 14.75 25.02 -23.96
N ILE A 418 13.47 24.69 -24.14
CA ILE A 418 12.41 25.66 -24.42
C ILE A 418 11.21 25.36 -23.52
N GLY A 419 10.67 26.37 -22.85
CA GLY A 419 9.38 26.24 -22.15
C GLY A 419 9.25 27.04 -20.86
N THR A 420 8.57 26.48 -19.87
CA THR A 420 8.22 27.20 -18.63
C THR A 420 8.70 26.51 -17.35
N SER A 421 9.00 27.33 -16.34
CA SER A 421 9.30 26.89 -14.97
C SER A 421 8.23 27.32 -13.98
N ALA A 422 7.86 26.41 -13.07
CA ALA A 422 6.90 26.67 -11.99
C ALA A 422 7.52 27.37 -10.77
N SER A 423 8.86 27.46 -10.70
CA SER A 423 9.59 28.14 -9.63
C SER A 423 10.40 29.32 -10.17
N GLU A 424 10.75 30.28 -9.31
CA GLU A 424 11.55 31.43 -9.72
C GLU A 424 12.99 31.02 -10.05
N LYS A 425 13.55 30.02 -9.38
CA LYS A 425 14.91 29.53 -9.66
C LYS A 425 14.84 28.41 -10.69
N ALA A 426 14.82 28.79 -11.97
CA ALA A 426 14.71 27.84 -13.07
C ALA A 426 15.97 27.01 -13.28
N ILE A 427 17.14 27.62 -13.10
CA ILE A 427 18.46 26.98 -13.29
C ILE A 427 19.22 27.05 -11.97
N ASN A 428 19.75 25.92 -11.51
CA ASN A 428 20.53 25.82 -10.28
C ASN A 428 21.78 24.96 -10.49
N LEU A 429 22.92 25.60 -10.76
CA LEU A 429 24.21 24.94 -10.90
C LEU A 429 25.03 25.20 -9.62
N ASN A 430 24.95 24.27 -8.68
CA ASN A 430 25.57 24.41 -7.37
C ASN A 430 26.66 23.36 -7.17
N CYS A 431 27.87 23.69 -7.62
CA CYS A 431 29.02 22.80 -7.55
C CYS A 431 29.77 22.95 -6.21
N SER A 432 30.46 21.87 -5.85
CA SER A 432 31.39 21.74 -4.72
C SER A 432 32.63 22.65 -4.91
N PRO A 433 33.51 22.80 -3.91
CA PRO A 433 34.72 23.64 -4.01
C PRO A 433 35.63 23.30 -5.20
N SER A 434 35.84 22.03 -5.54
CA SER A 434 36.60 21.61 -6.73
C SER A 434 35.97 22.03 -8.06
N GLY A 435 34.68 22.39 -8.04
CA GLY A 435 33.94 22.90 -9.18
C GLY A 435 33.53 21.83 -10.20
N CYS A 436 32.53 22.17 -11.02
CA CYS A 436 32.18 21.38 -12.19
C CYS A 436 32.87 21.98 -13.43
N SER A 437 33.46 21.15 -14.28
CA SER A 437 34.29 21.62 -15.39
C SER A 437 33.64 21.42 -16.76
N ASN A 438 33.90 22.32 -17.71
CA ASN A 438 33.43 22.18 -19.10
C ASN A 438 31.91 21.98 -19.19
N ILE A 439 31.13 22.78 -18.44
CA ILE A 439 29.67 22.79 -18.50
C ILE A 439 29.22 23.78 -19.56
N THR A 440 28.43 23.32 -20.52
CA THR A 440 27.93 24.13 -21.64
C THR A 440 26.44 24.37 -21.51
N LEU A 441 26.00 25.62 -21.63
CA LEU A 441 24.60 26.01 -21.72
C LEU A 441 24.37 26.81 -23.00
N GLU A 442 23.55 26.30 -23.92
CA GLU A 442 23.30 26.93 -25.21
C GLU A 442 21.82 26.85 -25.60
N HIS A 443 21.27 27.93 -26.16
CA HIS A 443 19.89 27.98 -26.64
C HIS A 443 18.88 27.57 -25.55
N ILE A 444 18.97 28.20 -24.38
CA ILE A 444 18.08 27.96 -23.24
C ILE A 444 17.06 29.09 -23.17
N TYR A 445 15.77 28.78 -23.26
CA TYR A 445 14.67 29.75 -23.24
C TYR A 445 13.58 29.26 -22.29
N ILE A 446 13.69 29.68 -21.03
CA ILE A 446 12.80 29.28 -19.94
C ILE A 446 12.11 30.54 -19.41
N ALA A 447 10.78 30.57 -19.53
CA ALA A 447 9.94 31.61 -18.95
C ALA A 447 9.33 31.13 -17.62
N SER A 448 8.79 32.06 -16.84
CA SER A 448 7.92 31.68 -15.72
C SER A 448 6.59 31.17 -16.25
N SER A 449 6.06 30.09 -15.66
CA SER A 449 4.67 29.70 -15.91
C SER A 449 3.64 30.56 -15.16
N LYS A 450 4.12 31.39 -14.22
CA LYS A 450 3.31 32.37 -13.49
C LYS A 450 3.49 33.75 -14.12
N SER A 451 2.39 34.37 -14.55
CA SER A 451 2.34 35.60 -15.36
C SER A 451 2.98 36.86 -14.74
N ILE A 452 3.39 36.83 -13.46
CA ILE A 452 3.83 38.02 -12.71
C ILE A 452 5.28 37.90 -12.20
N LYS A 453 5.93 36.74 -12.32
CA LYS A 453 7.26 36.48 -11.71
C LYS A 453 8.33 36.28 -12.77
N HIS A 454 9.51 36.89 -12.58
CA HIS A 454 10.68 36.60 -13.41
C HIS A 454 11.41 35.37 -12.86
N VAL A 455 11.85 34.50 -13.77
CA VAL A 455 12.76 33.40 -13.41
C VAL A 455 14.21 33.90 -13.40
N TYR A 456 15.06 33.26 -12.60
CA TYR A 456 16.48 33.53 -12.48
C TYR A 456 17.30 32.23 -12.46
N ALA A 457 18.61 32.37 -12.65
CA ALA A 457 19.59 31.30 -12.57
C ALA A 457 20.54 31.51 -11.39
N PHE A 458 20.86 30.43 -10.68
CA PHE A 458 21.96 30.36 -9.72
C PHE A 458 23.09 29.54 -10.32
N CYS A 459 24.33 30.05 -10.22
CA CYS A 459 25.50 29.35 -10.69
C CYS A 459 26.71 29.63 -9.77
N LYS A 460 27.36 28.56 -9.31
CA LYS A 460 28.52 28.60 -8.41
C LYS A 460 29.55 27.54 -8.82
N ASN A 461 30.83 27.94 -8.84
CA ASN A 461 31.99 27.05 -9.03
C ASN A 461 31.94 26.25 -10.35
N ILE A 462 31.59 26.91 -11.45
CA ILE A 462 31.76 26.35 -12.79
C ILE A 462 33.13 26.78 -13.35
N VAL A 463 33.95 25.82 -13.74
CA VAL A 463 35.29 26.03 -14.27
C VAL A 463 35.29 25.76 -15.77
N ASN A 464 35.81 26.70 -16.58
CA ASN A 464 35.87 26.58 -18.04
C ASN A 464 34.50 26.27 -18.70
N GLY A 465 33.41 26.79 -18.12
CA GLY A 465 32.07 26.64 -18.69
C GLY A 465 31.85 27.56 -19.89
N THR A 466 30.99 27.13 -20.82
CA THR A 466 30.56 27.92 -21.97
C THR A 466 29.10 28.31 -21.81
N ILE A 467 28.80 29.60 -21.74
CA ILE A 467 27.43 30.12 -21.60
C ILE A 467 27.09 30.89 -22.87
N GLY A 468 26.25 30.29 -23.72
CA GLY A 468 25.69 30.92 -24.90
C GLY A 468 24.37 31.66 -24.61
N SER A 469 23.45 31.65 -25.57
CA SER A 469 22.13 32.27 -25.43
C SER A 469 21.30 31.58 -24.33
N THR A 470 21.00 32.31 -23.25
CA THR A 470 20.21 31.80 -22.12
C THR A 470 19.20 32.84 -21.61
N VAL A 471 17.97 32.39 -21.38
CA VAL A 471 16.90 33.08 -20.64
C VAL A 471 16.36 32.07 -19.61
N PRO A 472 16.43 32.35 -18.30
CA PRO A 472 17.05 33.52 -17.69
C PRO A 472 18.56 33.59 -17.94
N LYS A 473 19.12 34.80 -17.92
CA LYS A 473 20.57 35.01 -18.09
C LYS A 473 21.33 34.30 -16.97
N VAL A 474 22.29 33.46 -17.35
CA VAL A 474 23.17 32.78 -16.40
C VAL A 474 24.44 33.59 -16.19
N SER A 475 24.87 33.76 -14.95
CA SER A 475 26.16 34.36 -14.59
C SER A 475 26.77 33.55 -13.46
N CYS A 476 27.93 32.95 -13.73
CA CYS A 476 28.60 32.07 -12.80
C CYS A 476 29.64 32.84 -11.99
N LYS A 477 29.69 32.55 -10.69
CA LYS A 477 30.70 33.05 -9.76
C LYS A 477 31.68 31.95 -9.39
#